data_AF-A0AA37EIC6-F1
#
_entry.id   AF-A0AA37EIC6-F1
#
_cell.length_a   1.000
_cell.length_b   1.000
_cell.length_c   1.000
_cell.angle_alpha   90.00
_cell.angle_beta   90.00
_cell.angle_gamma   90.00
#
_symmetry.space_group_name_H-M   'P 1'
#
loop_
_entity.id
_entity.type
_entity.pdbx_description
1 polymer ?
#
loop_
_entity_poly.entity_id
_entity_poly.type
_entity_poly.pdbx_seq_one_letter_code
_entity_poly.pdbx_strand_id
1 'polypeptide(L)'
;MRRGERCGGDEDVGRPRKYTPRTLRTAVDEYFRYHSRTVTLREQVNTGQKDGWGHWVFELRDVTNDAGDPVKVREFVVPPTVGGLCRHLGIHRSTWADYCDPEKHPELQEVTAYARETMEAFLEDALLTRSGKELKGVIFSLQNNYGYTERKEVELGPRARKAVTAAAIPMEEREALLREMVQEFTQEAADGPAGEG
;
A
#
# COMPACT_ATOMS: atom_id res chain seq x y z
N MET A 1 -11.87 35.03 56.19
CA MET A 1 -11.04 35.47 55.04
C MET A 1 -9.65 34.89 55.21
N ARG A 2 -9.30 33.83 54.47
CA ARG A 2 -7.94 33.49 54.00
C ARG A 2 -8.09 32.34 53.00
N ARG A 3 -7.84 32.67 51.74
CA ARG A 3 -7.70 31.76 50.61
C ARG A 3 -6.36 31.05 50.75
N GLY A 4 -6.33 29.73 50.65
CA GLY A 4 -5.15 28.94 50.26
C GLY A 4 -5.63 28.09 49.09
N GLU A 5 -5.41 28.55 47.87
CA GLU A 5 -4.26 28.17 47.02
C GLU A 5 -4.51 26.84 46.32
N ARG A 6 -4.64 26.97 45.00
CA ARG A 6 -4.86 25.92 44.02
C ARG A 6 -3.57 25.11 43.89
N CYS A 7 -3.61 23.83 44.24
CA CYS A 7 -2.76 22.81 43.62
C CYS A 7 -3.56 22.34 42.40
N GLY A 8 -3.19 22.70 41.18
CA GLY A 8 -2.00 22.17 40.52
C GLY A 8 -2.50 20.95 39.76
N GLY A 9 -2.91 21.16 38.50
CA GLY A 9 -3.60 20.15 37.70
C GLY A 9 -2.76 18.89 37.55
N ASP A 10 -3.38 17.75 37.84
CA ASP A 10 -2.99 16.45 37.32
C ASP A 10 -2.86 16.58 35.80
N GLU A 11 -1.62 16.67 35.31
CA GLU A 11 -1.30 16.35 33.94
C GLU A 11 -1.84 14.94 33.68
N ASP A 12 -2.60 14.78 32.60
CA ASP A 12 -3.21 13.52 32.18
C ASP A 12 -2.11 12.50 31.85
N VAL A 13 -1.55 11.85 32.88
CA VAL A 13 -0.58 10.77 32.72
C VAL A 13 -1.37 9.55 32.27
N GLY A 14 -1.66 9.51 30.97
CA GLY A 14 -2.31 8.40 30.31
C GLY A 14 -1.66 7.07 30.68
N ARG A 15 -2.47 6.00 30.62
CA ARG A 15 -2.08 4.63 30.98
C ARG A 15 -0.64 4.30 30.52
N PRO A 16 0.23 3.79 31.42
CA PRO A 16 1.61 3.44 31.09
C PRO A 16 1.69 2.53 29.86
N ARG A 17 2.62 2.86 28.95
CA ARG A 17 2.81 2.10 27.72
C ARG A 17 3.35 0.70 28.02
N LYS A 18 2.78 -0.29 27.33
CA LYS A 18 3.12 -1.71 27.49
C LYS A 18 4.55 -2.03 27.02
N TYR A 19 5.08 -1.27 26.05
CA TYR A 19 6.37 -1.55 25.43
C TYR A 19 7.29 -0.33 25.46
N THR A 20 8.58 -0.56 25.71
CA THR A 20 9.70 0.34 25.38
C THR A 20 10.14 0.11 23.92
N PRO A 21 10.90 1.03 23.28
CA PRO A 21 11.38 0.86 21.91
C PRO A 21 12.06 -0.49 21.67
N ARG A 22 12.98 -0.87 22.58
CA ARG A 22 13.69 -2.15 22.50
C ARG A 22 12.75 -3.34 22.57
N THR A 23 11.84 -3.36 23.57
CA THR A 23 10.91 -4.48 23.73
C THR A 23 9.88 -4.55 22.60
N LEU A 24 9.47 -3.41 22.05
CA LEU A 24 8.57 -3.36 20.90
C LEU A 24 9.28 -3.93 19.67
N ARG A 25 10.55 -3.55 19.43
CA ARG A 25 11.36 -4.06 18.33
C ARG A 25 11.47 -5.58 18.39
N THR A 26 11.82 -6.12 19.56
CA THR A 26 11.91 -7.57 19.76
C THR A 26 10.58 -8.26 19.46
N ALA A 27 9.46 -7.74 19.98
CA ALA A 27 8.14 -8.35 19.77
C ALA A 27 7.66 -8.26 18.31
N VAL A 28 7.98 -7.17 17.61
CA VAL A 28 7.72 -7.02 16.15
C VAL A 28 8.56 -8.01 15.34
N ASP A 29 9.84 -8.16 15.66
CA ASP A 29 10.73 -9.13 15.00
C ASP A 29 10.27 -10.57 15.25
N GLU A 30 9.85 -10.89 16.47
CA GLU A 30 9.27 -12.19 16.84
C GLU A 30 8.02 -12.50 16.02
N TYR A 31 7.11 -11.52 15.88
CA TYR A 31 5.94 -11.66 15.02
C TYR A 31 6.34 -12.03 13.59
N PHE A 32 7.26 -11.29 12.96
CA PHE A 32 7.66 -11.59 11.59
C PHE A 32 8.37 -12.93 11.48
N ARG A 33 9.25 -13.27 12.43
CA ARG A 33 9.93 -14.58 12.46
C ARG A 33 8.96 -15.73 12.62
N TYR A 34 7.93 -15.59 13.43
CA TYR A 34 6.92 -16.63 13.63
C TYR A 34 6.12 -16.92 12.35
N HIS A 35 5.90 -15.91 11.50
CA HIS A 35 5.11 -16.03 10.28
C HIS A 35 5.94 -16.19 9.00
N SER A 36 7.26 -16.33 9.12
CA SER A 36 8.17 -16.46 7.98
C SER A 36 9.21 -17.55 8.18
N ARG A 37 9.82 -17.96 7.07
CA ARG A 37 10.97 -18.85 7.04
C ARG A 37 11.97 -18.36 6.01
N THR A 38 13.24 -18.71 6.19
CA THR A 38 14.25 -18.50 5.16
C THR A 38 14.31 -19.73 4.27
N VAL A 39 14.15 -19.54 2.96
CA VAL A 39 14.19 -20.60 1.95
C VAL A 39 15.37 -20.36 1.03
N THR A 40 16.08 -21.42 0.67
CA THR A 40 17.10 -21.37 -0.39
C THR A 40 16.41 -21.58 -1.72
N LEU A 41 16.60 -20.65 -2.66
CA LEU A 41 16.00 -20.75 -3.99
C LEU A 41 16.62 -21.93 -4.74
N ARG A 42 15.77 -22.70 -5.42
CA ARG A 42 16.16 -23.87 -6.21
C ARG A 42 15.53 -23.83 -7.57
N GLU A 43 16.27 -24.28 -8.57
CA GLU A 43 15.81 -24.42 -9.95
C GLU A 43 15.95 -25.87 -10.42
N GLN A 44 15.09 -26.26 -11.37
CA GLN A 44 15.20 -27.56 -12.03
C GLN A 44 16.19 -27.46 -13.18
N VAL A 45 17.29 -28.17 -13.06
CA VAL A 45 18.35 -28.22 -14.07
C VAL A 45 18.26 -29.55 -14.80
N ASN A 46 18.17 -29.50 -16.13
CA ASN A 46 18.24 -30.71 -16.95
C ASN A 46 19.64 -31.32 -16.81
N THR A 47 19.70 -32.58 -16.40
CA THR A 47 20.96 -33.31 -16.19
C THR A 47 21.65 -33.73 -17.49
N GLY A 48 20.98 -33.58 -18.64
CA GLY A 48 21.43 -34.11 -19.92
C GLY A 48 21.20 -35.62 -20.08
N GLN A 49 20.58 -36.28 -19.09
CA GLN A 49 20.28 -37.71 -19.13
C GLN A 49 18.78 -37.96 -19.38
N LYS A 50 18.47 -39.09 -20.01
CA LYS A 50 17.10 -39.58 -20.15
C LYS A 50 16.87 -40.76 -19.21
N ASP A 51 15.66 -40.86 -18.67
CA ASP A 51 15.21 -41.99 -17.87
C ASP A 51 14.96 -43.23 -18.75
N GLY A 52 14.58 -44.35 -18.13
CA GLY A 52 14.25 -45.60 -18.83
C GLY A 52 13.04 -45.51 -19.78
N TRP A 53 12.28 -44.42 -19.73
CA TRP A 53 11.12 -44.15 -20.58
C TRP A 53 11.41 -43.09 -21.66
N GLY A 54 12.64 -42.57 -21.71
CA GLY A 54 13.08 -41.57 -22.68
C GLY A 54 12.78 -40.12 -22.31
N HIS A 55 12.28 -39.84 -21.10
CA HIS A 55 12.05 -38.49 -20.59
C HIS A 55 13.34 -37.89 -20.02
N TRP A 56 13.51 -36.58 -20.14
CA TRP A 56 14.66 -35.88 -19.54
C TRP A 56 14.61 -35.92 -18.01
N VAL A 57 15.75 -36.25 -17.39
CA VAL A 57 15.92 -36.23 -15.95
C VAL A 57 16.35 -34.83 -15.52
N PHE A 58 15.62 -34.27 -14.56
CA PHE A 58 15.91 -32.98 -13.94
C PHE A 58 16.32 -33.18 -12.48
N GLU A 59 17.22 -32.34 -12.00
CA GLU A 59 17.57 -32.26 -10.59
C GLU A 59 17.35 -30.86 -10.05
N LEU A 60 17.03 -30.77 -8.75
CA LEU A 60 16.93 -29.50 -8.05
C LEU A 60 18.31 -29.05 -7.61
N ARG A 61 18.80 -27.94 -8.15
CA ARG A 61 20.03 -27.28 -7.71
C ARG A 61 19.71 -25.98 -7.00
N ASP A 62 20.52 -25.65 -5.98
CA ASP A 62 20.46 -24.34 -5.34
C ASP A 62 20.86 -23.27 -6.35
N VAL A 63 20.09 -22.20 -6.44
CA VAL A 63 20.41 -21.02 -7.24
C VAL A 63 21.52 -20.25 -6.52
N THR A 64 22.63 -20.00 -7.19
CA THR A 64 23.75 -19.22 -6.65
C THR A 64 23.79 -17.82 -7.24
N ASN A 65 24.18 -16.82 -6.46
CA ASN A 65 24.48 -15.48 -6.97
C ASN A 65 25.84 -15.46 -7.71
N ASP A 66 26.23 -14.30 -8.25
CA ASP A 66 27.51 -14.12 -8.95
C ASP A 66 28.75 -14.36 -8.07
N ALA A 67 28.59 -14.34 -6.75
CA ALA A 67 29.64 -14.68 -5.79
C ALA A 67 29.73 -16.19 -5.49
N GLY A 68 28.79 -16.99 -6.00
CA GLY A 68 28.71 -18.44 -5.77
C GLY A 68 27.94 -18.84 -4.50
N ASP A 69 27.35 -17.88 -3.78
CA ASP A 69 26.57 -18.17 -2.58
C ASP A 69 25.12 -18.55 -2.92
N PRO A 70 24.52 -19.56 -2.25
CA PRO A 70 23.12 -19.88 -2.42
C PRO A 70 22.21 -18.69 -2.09
N VAL A 71 21.32 -18.34 -3.02
CA VAL A 71 20.36 -17.26 -2.84
C VAL A 71 19.30 -17.69 -1.84
N LYS A 72 19.15 -16.90 -0.78
CA LYS A 72 18.15 -17.12 0.28
C LYS A 72 17.15 -15.99 0.30
N VAL A 73 15.87 -16.35 0.38
CA VAL A 73 14.76 -15.40 0.50
C VAL A 73 13.99 -15.65 1.78
N ARG A 74 13.43 -14.59 2.35
CA ARG A 74 12.47 -14.70 3.44
C ARG A 74 11.08 -14.87 2.84
N GLU A 75 10.50 -16.04 3.03
CA GLU A 75 9.14 -16.34 2.61
C GLU A 75 8.20 -16.19 3.80
N PHE A 76 7.16 -15.37 3.66
CA PHE A 76 6.06 -15.31 4.62
C PHE A 76 5.07 -16.44 4.33
N VAL A 77 5.06 -17.47 5.19
CA VAL A 77 4.10 -18.59 5.10
C VAL A 77 2.68 -18.16 5.46
N VAL A 78 2.55 -17.08 6.24
CA VAL A 78 1.30 -16.41 6.55
C VAL A 78 1.49 -14.92 6.25
N PRO A 79 0.62 -14.30 5.42
CA PRO A 79 0.73 -12.88 5.07
C PRO A 79 0.77 -11.98 6.32
N PRO A 80 1.81 -11.13 6.47
CA PRO A 80 1.88 -10.22 7.60
C PRO A 80 0.86 -9.08 7.43
N THR A 81 0.12 -8.79 8.49
CA THR A 81 -0.83 -7.65 8.53
C THR A 81 -0.73 -6.88 9.83
N VAL A 82 -1.12 -5.60 9.83
CA VAL A 82 -1.23 -4.80 11.07
C VAL A 82 -2.15 -5.48 12.10
N GLY A 83 -3.22 -6.14 11.64
CA GLY A 83 -4.13 -6.87 12.53
C GLY A 83 -3.50 -8.10 13.16
N GLY A 84 -2.69 -8.84 12.41
CA GLY A 84 -1.90 -9.96 12.92
C GLY A 84 -0.87 -9.50 13.95
N LEU A 85 -0.15 -8.41 13.64
CA LEU A 85 0.81 -7.81 14.54
C LEU A 85 0.16 -7.33 15.85
N CYS A 86 -0.95 -6.58 15.78
CA CYS A 86 -1.67 -6.12 16.97
C CYS A 86 -2.11 -7.27 17.87
N ARG A 87 -2.59 -8.37 17.27
CA ARG A 87 -2.98 -9.58 18.00
C ARG A 87 -1.78 -10.25 18.68
N HIS A 88 -0.65 -10.36 17.99
CA HIS A 88 0.58 -10.91 18.55
C HIS A 88 1.11 -10.07 19.72
N LEU A 89 1.11 -8.74 19.57
CA LEU A 89 1.48 -7.79 20.62
C LEU A 89 0.45 -7.73 21.75
N GLY A 90 -0.75 -8.29 21.58
CA GLY A 90 -1.85 -8.19 22.54
C GLY A 90 -2.25 -6.74 22.81
N ILE A 91 -2.35 -5.93 21.76
CA ILE A 91 -2.79 -4.53 21.80
C ILE A 91 -3.92 -4.29 20.78
N HIS A 92 -4.68 -3.22 20.98
CA HIS A 92 -5.70 -2.80 20.01
C HIS A 92 -5.06 -2.02 18.84
N ARG A 93 -5.74 -1.96 17.69
CA ARG A 93 -5.26 -1.21 16.52
C ARG A 93 -5.09 0.30 16.79
N SER A 94 -5.92 0.87 17.67
CA SER A 94 -5.78 2.27 18.08
C SER A 94 -4.47 2.51 18.83
N THR A 95 -4.06 1.60 19.71
CA THR A 95 -2.77 1.69 20.40
C THR A 95 -1.60 1.59 19.42
N TRP A 96 -1.71 0.74 18.40
CA TRP A 96 -0.71 0.70 17.34
C TRP A 96 -0.67 2.01 16.53
N ALA A 97 -1.84 2.58 16.21
CA ALA A 97 -1.91 3.87 15.53
C ALA A 97 -1.28 5.00 16.37
N ASP A 98 -1.50 5.00 17.69
CA ASP A 98 -0.81 5.92 18.60
C ASP A 98 0.71 5.69 18.60
N TYR A 99 1.18 4.43 18.56
CA TYR A 99 2.62 4.13 18.44
C TYR A 99 3.24 4.65 17.14
N CYS A 100 2.46 4.71 16.04
CA CYS A 100 2.92 5.24 14.76
C CYS A 100 2.97 6.77 14.71
N ASP A 101 2.38 7.47 15.68
CA ASP A 101 2.31 8.94 15.70
C ASP A 101 3.68 9.52 16.12
N PRO A 102 4.38 10.26 15.22
CA PRO A 102 5.71 10.81 15.51
C PRO A 102 5.70 11.92 16.54
N GLU A 103 4.57 12.62 16.72
CA GLU A 103 4.45 13.68 17.71
C GLU A 103 4.25 13.10 19.11
N LYS A 104 3.48 12.00 19.21
CA LYS A 104 3.25 11.33 20.50
C LYS A 104 4.41 10.44 20.92
N HIS A 105 4.94 9.64 19.99
CA HIS A 105 5.88 8.56 20.28
C HIS A 105 7.07 8.56 19.30
N PRO A 106 7.87 9.65 19.26
CA PRO A 106 9.03 9.77 18.37
C PRO A 106 10.07 8.65 18.57
N GLU A 107 10.21 8.13 19.78
CA GLU A 107 11.13 7.06 20.12
C GLU A 107 10.72 5.68 19.56
N LEU A 108 9.47 5.54 19.11
CA LEU A 108 8.96 4.30 18.51
C LEU A 108 9.01 4.33 16.98
N GLN A 109 9.32 5.48 16.37
CA GLN A 109 9.25 5.69 14.92
C GLN A 109 10.09 4.69 14.12
N GLU A 110 11.31 4.40 14.57
CA GLU A 110 12.15 3.42 13.89
C GLU A 110 11.50 2.02 13.87
N VAL A 111 10.85 1.65 14.97
CA VAL A 111 10.23 0.33 15.12
C VAL A 111 8.94 0.23 14.31
N THR A 112 8.13 1.28 14.32
CA THR A 112 6.87 1.32 13.55
C THR A 112 7.13 1.47 12.06
N ALA A 113 8.14 2.24 11.65
CA ALA A 113 8.63 2.31 10.28
C ALA A 113 9.12 0.94 9.79
N TYR A 114 9.95 0.24 10.57
CA TYR A 114 10.39 -1.10 10.23
C TYR A 114 9.23 -2.08 10.02
N ALA A 115 8.24 -2.05 10.91
CA ALA A 115 7.06 -2.90 10.79
C ALA A 115 6.27 -2.59 9.52
N ARG A 116 6.11 -1.30 9.20
CA ARG A 116 5.45 -0.80 8.00
C ARG A 116 6.20 -1.24 6.74
N GLU A 117 7.49 -0.94 6.63
CA GLU A 117 8.35 -1.28 5.49
C GLU A 117 8.38 -2.79 5.24
N THR A 118 8.42 -3.61 6.29
CA THR A 118 8.40 -5.07 6.15
C THR A 118 7.07 -5.57 5.56
N MET A 119 5.94 -4.99 5.97
CA MET A 119 4.63 -5.34 5.42
C MET A 119 4.42 -4.77 4.01
N GLU A 120 4.97 -3.60 3.73
CA GLU A 120 4.96 -2.95 2.42
C GLU A 120 5.73 -3.78 1.40
N ALA A 121 6.97 -4.18 1.71
CA ALA A 121 7.80 -5.03 0.86
C ALA A 121 7.12 -6.37 0.53
N PHE A 122 6.39 -6.96 1.48
CA PHE A 122 5.59 -8.16 1.22
C PHE A 122 4.46 -7.90 0.20
N LEU A 123 3.79 -6.74 0.28
CA LEU A 123 2.74 -6.38 -0.67
C LEU A 123 3.29 -6.02 -2.04
N GLU A 124 4.46 -5.37 -2.11
CA GLU A 124 5.17 -5.10 -3.36
C GLU A 124 5.54 -6.39 -4.09
N ASP A 125 6.10 -7.38 -3.38
CA ASP A 125 6.41 -8.71 -3.95
C ASP A 125 5.13 -9.40 -4.46
N ALA A 126 4.02 -9.25 -3.74
CA ALA A 126 2.72 -9.79 -4.14
C ALA A 126 2.16 -9.14 -5.42
N LEU A 127 2.59 -7.92 -5.81
CA LEU A 127 2.23 -7.32 -7.09
C LEU A 127 2.84 -8.08 -8.28
N LEU A 128 4.03 -8.65 -8.10
CA LEU A 128 4.77 -9.34 -9.15
C LEU A 128 4.34 -10.81 -9.30
N THR A 129 3.88 -11.41 -8.20
CA THR A 129 3.67 -12.85 -8.09
C THR A 129 2.20 -13.28 -8.15
N ARG A 130 1.25 -12.39 -7.85
CA ARG A 130 -0.19 -12.72 -7.83
C ARG A 130 -0.92 -12.22 -9.06
N SER A 131 -2.06 -12.84 -9.35
CA SER A 131 -2.93 -12.43 -10.47
C SER A 131 -4.41 -12.36 -10.05
N GLY A 132 -5.23 -11.72 -10.87
CA GLY A 132 -6.69 -11.71 -10.71
C GLY A 132 -7.20 -10.95 -9.48
N LYS A 133 -8.11 -11.57 -8.70
CA LYS A 133 -8.79 -10.91 -7.57
C LYS A 133 -7.84 -10.60 -6.40
N GLU A 134 -6.84 -11.45 -6.18
CA GLU A 134 -5.87 -11.25 -5.10
C GLU A 134 -5.01 -10.01 -5.35
N LEU A 135 -4.63 -9.76 -6.60
CA LEU A 135 -3.88 -8.58 -7.01
C LEU A 135 -4.65 -7.27 -6.74
N LYS A 136 -5.97 -7.24 -6.99
CA LYS A 136 -6.80 -6.06 -6.68
C LYS A 136 -6.78 -5.71 -5.19
N GLY A 137 -6.78 -6.71 -4.31
CA GLY A 137 -6.68 -6.51 -2.87
C GLY A 137 -5.33 -5.94 -2.44
N VAL A 138 -4.24 -6.40 -3.08
CA VAL A 138 -2.88 -5.88 -2.85
C VAL A 138 -2.79 -4.41 -3.26
N ILE A 139 -3.24 -4.06 -4.48
CA ILE A 139 -3.27 -2.68 -4.99
C ILE A 139 -4.08 -1.78 -4.05
N PHE A 140 -5.28 -2.22 -3.65
CA PHE A 140 -6.11 -1.48 -2.71
C PHE A 140 -5.38 -1.23 -1.38
N SER A 141 -4.69 -2.23 -0.84
CA SER A 141 -3.92 -2.07 0.40
C SER A 141 -2.76 -1.09 0.26
N LEU A 142 -2.01 -1.16 -0.85
CA LEU A 142 -0.90 -0.25 -1.14
C LEU A 142 -1.36 1.20 -1.31
N GLN A 143 -2.46 1.43 -2.01
CA GLN A 143 -3.02 2.78 -2.20
C GLN A 143 -3.50 3.38 -0.87
N ASN A 144 -4.30 2.64 -0.10
CA ASN A 144 -4.95 3.18 1.10
C ASN A 144 -4.00 3.29 2.30
N ASN A 145 -3.04 2.38 2.43
CA ASN A 145 -2.18 2.32 3.61
C ASN A 145 -0.76 2.86 3.35
N TYR A 146 -0.30 2.85 2.09
CA TYR A 146 1.09 3.12 1.73
C TYR A 146 1.28 4.30 0.76
N GLY A 147 0.21 4.96 0.33
CA GLY A 147 0.31 6.18 -0.48
C GLY A 147 0.67 5.92 -1.95
N TYR A 148 0.59 4.67 -2.39
CA TYR A 148 0.76 4.33 -3.80
C TYR A 148 -0.35 4.98 -4.64
N THR A 149 0.00 5.45 -5.84
CA THR A 149 -0.95 6.06 -6.75
C THR A 149 -0.81 5.45 -8.14
N GLU A 150 -1.95 5.23 -8.80
CA GLU A 150 -1.97 4.82 -10.19
C GLU A 150 -1.94 6.08 -11.06
N ARG A 151 -0.89 6.23 -11.88
CA ARG A 151 -0.82 7.33 -12.84
C ARG A 151 -1.55 6.92 -14.10
N LYS A 152 -2.75 7.48 -14.28
CA LYS A 152 -3.54 7.32 -15.51
C LYS A 152 -3.46 8.58 -16.35
N GLU A 153 -2.78 8.51 -17.48
CA GLU A 153 -2.84 9.56 -18.49
C GLU A 153 -4.13 9.38 -19.29
N VAL A 154 -5.03 10.35 -19.20
CA VAL A 154 -6.28 10.35 -19.94
C VAL A 154 -6.14 11.37 -21.05
N GLU A 155 -6.06 10.90 -22.30
CA GLU A 155 -6.27 11.78 -23.44
C GLU A 155 -7.73 12.23 -23.44
N LEU A 156 -7.96 13.46 -22.98
CA LEU A 156 -9.26 14.08 -23.06
C LEU A 156 -9.57 14.33 -24.54
N GLY A 157 -10.70 13.79 -25.01
CA GLY A 157 -11.24 14.15 -26.32
C GLY A 157 -11.60 15.65 -26.39
N PRO A 158 -11.81 16.23 -27.59
CA PRO A 158 -12.01 17.67 -27.76
C PRO A 158 -13.10 18.27 -26.86
N ARG A 159 -14.21 17.53 -26.67
CA ARG A 159 -15.34 17.94 -25.81
C ARG A 159 -14.97 18.00 -24.32
N ALA A 160 -14.17 17.05 -23.84
CA ALA A 160 -13.74 17.03 -22.44
C ALA A 160 -12.69 18.11 -22.16
N ARG A 161 -11.83 18.44 -23.13
CA ARG A 161 -10.93 19.61 -23.03
C ARG A 161 -11.69 20.92 -22.91
N LYS A 162 -12.70 21.17 -23.77
CA LYS A 162 -13.53 22.39 -23.73
C LYS A 162 -14.24 22.54 -22.37
N ALA A 163 -14.76 21.44 -21.81
CA ALA A 163 -15.42 21.43 -20.49
C ALA A 163 -14.47 21.70 -19.31
N VAL A 164 -13.25 21.12 -19.33
CA VAL A 164 -12.24 21.36 -18.29
C VAL A 164 -11.74 22.80 -18.34
N THR A 165 -11.49 23.35 -19.54
CA THR A 165 -11.12 24.75 -19.72
C THR A 165 -12.20 25.70 -19.20
N ALA A 166 -13.48 25.43 -19.49
CA ALA A 166 -14.60 26.24 -18.99
C ALA A 166 -14.76 26.16 -17.46
N ALA A 167 -14.37 25.06 -16.82
CA ALA A 167 -14.41 24.90 -15.37
C ALA A 167 -13.26 25.59 -14.62
N ALA A 168 -12.16 25.92 -15.31
CA ALA A 168 -10.99 26.59 -14.75
C ALA A 168 -11.08 28.13 -14.80
N ILE A 169 -12.12 28.67 -15.44
CA ILE A 169 -12.39 30.11 -15.56
C ILE A 169 -13.18 30.57 -14.32
N PRO A 170 -12.88 31.77 -13.75
CA PRO A 170 -13.63 32.33 -12.62
C PRO A 170 -15.14 32.33 -12.88
N MET A 171 -15.95 32.09 -11.85
CA MET A 171 -17.41 31.89 -12.00
C MET A 171 -18.12 33.02 -12.77
N GLU A 172 -17.63 34.25 -12.63
CA GLU A 172 -18.16 35.45 -13.29
C GLU A 172 -17.99 35.43 -14.82
N GLU A 173 -16.89 34.87 -15.33
CA GLU A 173 -16.62 34.71 -16.76
C GLU A 173 -17.15 33.36 -17.30
N ARG A 174 -17.30 32.36 -16.42
CA ARG A 174 -17.78 31.02 -16.73
C ARG A 174 -19.25 30.99 -17.17
N GLU A 175 -20.10 31.86 -16.63
CA GLU A 175 -21.53 31.89 -16.99
C GLU A 175 -21.76 32.27 -18.46
N ALA A 176 -20.99 33.22 -18.99
CA ALA A 176 -21.10 33.64 -20.38
C ALA A 176 -20.67 32.52 -21.34
N LEU A 177 -19.55 31.87 -21.03
CA LEU A 177 -18.99 30.77 -21.83
C LEU A 177 -19.88 29.52 -21.78
N LEU A 178 -20.48 29.21 -20.63
CA LEU A 178 -21.45 28.12 -20.51
C LEU A 178 -22.74 28.42 -21.27
N ARG A 179 -23.22 29.67 -21.28
CA ARG A 179 -24.40 30.07 -22.08
C ARG A 179 -24.13 29.97 -23.58
N GLU A 180 -22.96 30.40 -24.04
CA GLU A 180 -22.54 30.26 -25.44
C GLU A 180 -22.45 28.78 -25.84
N MET A 181 -21.85 27.94 -24.99
CA MET A 181 -21.81 26.49 -25.22
C MET A 181 -23.21 25.87 -25.30
N VAL A 182 -24.13 26.25 -24.40
CA VAL A 182 -25.52 25.75 -24.43
C VAL A 182 -26.24 26.21 -25.70
N GLN A 183 -25.99 27.43 -26.19
CA GLN A 183 -26.57 27.92 -27.43
C GLN A 183 -26.03 27.17 -28.66
N GLU A 184 -24.71 26.95 -28.75
CA GLU A 184 -24.10 26.08 -29.77
C GLU A 184 -24.72 24.67 -29.74
N PHE A 185 -24.93 24.10 -28.54
CA PHE A 185 -25.54 22.77 -28.39
C PHE A 185 -27.00 22.71 -28.88
N THR A 186 -27.80 23.75 -28.64
CA THR A 186 -29.16 23.83 -29.16
C THR A 186 -29.22 24.06 -30.66
N GLN A 187 -28.21 24.71 -31.23
CA GLN A 187 -28.13 25.01 -32.67
C GLN A 187 -27.65 23.81 -33.48
N GLU A 188 -26.64 23.08 -32.97
CA GLU A 188 -26.14 21.83 -33.58
C GLU A 188 -27.19 20.69 -33.50
N ALA A 189 -28.09 20.72 -32.51
CA ALA A 189 -29.24 19.82 -32.43
C ALA A 189 -30.42 20.24 -33.34
N ALA A 190 -30.53 21.53 -33.68
CA ALA A 190 -31.56 22.07 -34.57
C ALA A 190 -31.21 21.94 -36.05
N ASP A 191 -29.91 21.96 -36.40
CA ASP A 191 -29.39 21.74 -37.77
C ASP A 191 -29.18 20.24 -38.11
N GLY A 192 -29.76 19.32 -37.32
CA GLY A 192 -29.92 17.92 -37.73
C GLY A 192 -30.72 17.82 -39.04
N PRO A 193 -30.42 16.87 -39.93
CA PRO A 193 -30.73 16.99 -41.36
C PRO A 193 -32.22 17.18 -41.59
N ALA A 194 -32.57 18.32 -42.20
CA ALA A 194 -33.88 18.52 -42.82
C ALA A 194 -34.10 17.40 -43.83
N GLY A 195 -35.06 16.51 -43.54
CA GLY A 195 -35.40 15.40 -44.41
C GLY A 195 -35.76 15.90 -45.80
N GLU A 196 -35.00 15.46 -46.80
CA GLU A 196 -35.43 15.45 -48.19
C GLU A 196 -36.61 14.48 -48.30
N GLY A 197 -37.79 15.04 -48.59
CA GLY A 197 -38.99 14.30 -49.00
C GLY A 197 -39.25 14.48 -50.48
#